data_AF-A0A8S8ZDX1-F1
#
_entry.id   AF-A0A8S8ZDX1-F1
#
_cell.length_a   1.000
_cell.length_b   1.000
_cell.length_c   1.000
_cell.angle_alpha   90.00
_cell.angle_beta   90.00
_cell.angle_gamma   90.00
#
_symmetry.space_group_name_H-M   'P 1'
#
loop_
_entity.id
_entity.type
_entity.pdbx_description
1 polymer ?
#
loop_
_entity_poly.entity_id
_entity_poly.type
_entity_poly.pdbx_seq_one_letter_code
_entity_poly.pdbx_strand_id
1 'polypeptide(L)'
;MESLGGLAAVFTEDGQVTAGNSSQVSDGASAVLIASEEAAEEHGLPVLARIVGYATSGVESSRVMSAPIPTVHKLLEQTGMSMEDSTCLSTTRRSRPPRAPFRCH
;
A
#
# COMPACT_ATOMS: atom_id res chain seq x y z
N MET A 1 -4.22 20.65 -14.48
CA MET A 1 -3.20 20.93 -13.43
C MET A 1 -3.51 22.20 -12.64
N GLU A 2 -4.34 23.12 -13.17
CA GLU A 2 -4.65 24.41 -12.55
C GLU A 2 -5.50 24.32 -11.27
N SER A 3 -6.45 23.39 -11.16
CA SER A 3 -7.35 23.31 -10.01
C SER A 3 -6.70 22.79 -8.72
N LEU A 4 -5.62 22.00 -8.80
CA LEU A 4 -4.94 21.44 -7.64
C LEU A 4 -3.92 22.41 -7.01
N GLY A 5 -3.41 23.37 -7.78
CA GLY A 5 -2.40 24.34 -7.34
C GLY A 5 -2.97 25.50 -6.50
N GLY A 6 -4.27 25.76 -6.59
CA GLY A 6 -4.94 26.81 -5.81
C GLY A 6 -5.46 26.37 -4.44
N LEU A 7 -5.25 25.11 -4.05
CA LEU A 7 -5.70 24.60 -2.75
C LEU A 7 -4.72 25.02 -1.64
N ALA A 8 -5.26 25.66 -0.60
CA ALA A 8 -4.48 26.02 0.58
C ALA A 8 -3.92 24.77 1.29
N ALA A 9 -2.76 24.95 1.91
CA ALA A 9 -2.14 23.95 2.76
C ALA A 9 -3.02 23.68 4.01
N VAL A 10 -3.20 22.41 4.35
CA VAL A 10 -4.15 22.00 5.41
C VAL A 10 -3.48 21.89 6.80
N PHE A 11 -2.15 21.72 6.86
CA PHE A 11 -1.45 21.42 8.12
C PHE A 11 -0.47 22.49 8.61
N THR A 12 0.16 23.27 7.73
CA THR A 12 1.07 24.38 8.06
C THR A 12 0.92 25.49 7.03
N GLU A 13 1.15 26.76 7.39
CA GLU A 13 0.94 27.91 6.49
C GLU A 13 1.78 27.81 5.20
N ASP A 14 3.00 27.26 5.27
CA ASP A 14 3.86 26.90 4.11
C ASP A 14 3.86 25.39 3.78
N GLY A 15 2.81 24.68 4.19
CA GLY A 15 2.70 23.23 4.05
C GLY A 15 2.49 22.77 2.61
N GLN A 16 3.02 21.61 2.26
CA GLN A 16 2.91 21.04 0.92
C GLN A 16 1.77 20.01 0.80
N VAL A 17 1.00 19.81 1.86
CA VAL A 17 -0.10 18.85 1.93
C VAL A 17 -1.42 19.62 1.81
N THR A 18 -2.16 19.32 0.74
CA THR A 18 -3.45 19.94 0.42
C THR A 18 -4.54 18.85 0.38
N ALA A 19 -5.81 19.26 0.43
CA ALA A 19 -6.93 18.32 0.31
C ALA A 19 -6.88 17.48 -0.98
N GLY A 20 -6.30 18.02 -2.06
CA GLY A 20 -6.18 17.33 -3.35
C GLY A 20 -5.05 16.30 -3.41
N ASN A 21 -4.09 16.33 -2.48
CA ASN A 21 -2.94 15.41 -2.47
C ASN A 21 -2.91 14.43 -1.28
N SER A 22 -3.93 14.50 -0.43
CA SER A 22 -4.15 13.62 0.72
C SER A 22 -5.15 12.50 0.38
N SER A 23 -5.16 11.43 1.16
CA SER A 23 -6.24 10.44 1.12
C SER A 23 -7.56 11.11 1.53
N GLN A 24 -8.62 10.90 0.75
CA GLN A 24 -9.96 11.31 1.13
C GLN A 24 -10.46 10.44 2.30
N VAL A 25 -11.28 11.03 3.16
CA VAL A 25 -12.05 10.26 4.16
C VAL A 25 -13.18 9.59 3.39
N SER A 26 -13.13 8.26 3.34
CA SER A 26 -14.12 7.43 2.64
C SER A 26 -14.60 6.33 3.58
N ASP A 27 -15.92 6.11 3.63
CA ASP A 27 -16.53 5.00 4.36
C ASP A 27 -16.76 3.82 3.41
N GLY A 28 -16.32 2.63 3.80
CA GLY A 28 -16.48 1.40 3.02
C GLY A 28 -16.16 0.14 3.84
N ALA A 29 -16.70 -1.01 3.42
CA ALA A 29 -16.46 -2.30 4.06
C ALA A 29 -15.97 -3.33 3.03
N SER A 30 -15.12 -4.26 3.47
CA SER A 30 -14.63 -5.39 2.68
C SER A 30 -14.51 -6.62 3.58
N ALA A 31 -14.77 -7.81 3.02
CA ALA A 31 -14.63 -9.10 3.69
C ALA A 31 -13.96 -10.11 2.76
N VAL A 32 -13.12 -10.98 3.32
CA VAL A 32 -12.42 -12.05 2.60
C VAL A 32 -12.56 -13.36 3.39
N LEU A 33 -12.70 -14.48 2.69
CA LEU A 33 -12.68 -15.83 3.27
C LEU A 33 -11.30 -16.45 3.05
N ILE A 34 -10.70 -16.98 4.12
CA ILE A 34 -9.40 -17.66 4.08
C ILE A 34 -9.62 -19.10 4.56
N ALA A 35 -9.15 -20.06 3.78
CA ALA A 35 -9.21 -21.48 4.09
C ALA A 35 -7.89 -22.16 3.68
N SER A 36 -7.62 -23.33 4.25
CA SER A 36 -6.57 -24.21 3.73
C SER A 36 -6.97 -24.74 2.35
N GLU A 37 -5.98 -25.14 1.56
CA GLU A 37 -6.20 -25.75 0.25
C GLU A 37 -7.04 -27.03 0.38
N GLU A 38 -6.73 -27.88 1.37
CA GLU A 38 -7.48 -29.09 1.70
C GLU A 38 -8.96 -28.81 2.00
N ALA A 39 -9.25 -27.79 2.81
CA ALA A 39 -10.64 -27.42 3.13
C ALA A 39 -11.37 -26.81 1.93
N ALA A 40 -10.66 -26.07 1.07
CA ALA A 40 -11.22 -25.57 -0.17
C ALA A 40 -11.57 -26.72 -1.13
N GLU A 41 -10.72 -27.73 -1.23
CA GLU A 41 -10.96 -28.93 -2.03
C GLU A 41 -12.12 -29.77 -1.48
N GLU A 42 -12.13 -30.05 -0.17
CA GLU A 42 -13.18 -30.83 0.50
C GLU A 42 -14.57 -30.21 0.30
N HIS A 43 -14.64 -28.87 0.38
CA HIS A 43 -15.89 -28.13 0.22
C HIS A 43 -16.15 -27.65 -1.22
N GLY A 44 -15.30 -28.01 -2.19
CA GLY A 44 -15.45 -27.62 -3.59
C GLY A 44 -15.46 -26.10 -3.84
N LEU A 45 -14.72 -25.35 -3.01
CA LEU A 45 -14.65 -23.89 -3.08
C LEU A 45 -13.62 -23.44 -4.15
N PRO A 46 -13.96 -22.44 -5.00
CA PRO A 46 -13.00 -21.91 -5.96
C PRO A 46 -11.90 -21.11 -5.28
N VAL A 47 -10.63 -21.44 -5.56
CA VAL A 47 -9.46 -20.74 -5.03
C VAL A 47 -9.11 -19.55 -5.94
N LEU A 48 -9.32 -18.33 -5.46
CA LEU A 48 -9.06 -17.10 -6.23
C LEU A 48 -7.58 -16.67 -6.20
N ALA A 49 -6.90 -16.90 -5.07
CA ALA A 49 -5.50 -16.53 -4.86
C ALA A 49 -4.90 -17.35 -3.70
N ARG A 50 -3.58 -17.41 -3.65
CA ARG A 50 -2.82 -18.04 -2.55
C ARG A 50 -1.97 -16.99 -1.83
N ILE A 51 -1.97 -17.04 -0.50
CA ILE A 51 -1.07 -16.21 0.31
C ILE A 51 0.34 -16.81 0.23
N VAL A 52 1.24 -16.13 -0.49
CA VAL A 52 2.63 -16.60 -0.69
C VAL A 52 3.57 -16.20 0.44
N GLY A 53 3.23 -15.16 1.21
CA GLY A 53 4.01 -14.67 2.34
C GLY A 53 3.35 -13.47 3.00
N TYR A 54 3.82 -13.12 4.20
CA TYR A 54 3.44 -11.90 4.90
C TYR A 54 4.66 -11.33 5.61
N ALA A 55 4.79 -10.00 5.64
CA ALA A 55 5.87 -9.33 6.36
C ALA A 55 5.35 -8.08 7.07
N THR A 56 5.91 -7.82 8.25
CA THR A 56 5.70 -6.59 9.01
C THR A 56 7.05 -5.97 9.36
N SER A 57 7.13 -4.65 9.31
CA SER A 57 8.29 -3.88 9.76
C SER A 57 7.84 -2.63 10.54
N GLY A 58 8.63 -2.27 11.55
CA GLY A 58 8.44 -1.03 12.31
C GLY A 58 9.47 0.00 11.87
N VAL A 59 9.02 1.24 11.67
CA VAL A 59 9.89 2.38 11.44
C VAL A 59 9.58 3.47 12.46
N GLU A 60 10.55 4.36 12.70
CA GLU A 60 10.35 5.59 13.47
C GLU A 60 9.10 6.34 13.00
N SER A 61 8.36 6.94 13.95
CA SER A 61 7.06 7.58 13.67
C SER A 61 7.16 8.68 12.61
N SER A 62 8.28 9.40 12.58
CA SER A 62 8.61 10.42 11.57
C SER A 62 8.80 9.87 10.15
N ARG A 63 9.00 8.56 9.99
CA ARG A 63 9.32 7.88 8.72
C ARG A 63 8.23 6.92 8.24
N VAL A 64 7.03 6.97 8.83
CA VAL A 64 5.93 6.06 8.50
C VAL A 64 5.59 6.01 7.00
N MET A 65 5.81 7.09 6.25
CA MET A 65 5.60 7.13 4.80
C MET A 65 6.58 6.26 4.00
N SER A 66 7.76 5.97 4.57
CA SER A 66 8.78 5.10 3.98
C SER A 66 8.69 3.65 4.48
N ALA A 67 7.76 3.33 5.39
CA ALA A 67 7.57 1.98 5.95
C ALA A 67 7.37 0.87 4.91
N PRO A 68 6.73 1.11 3.73
CA PRO A 68 6.58 0.07 2.72
C PRO A 68 7.92 -0.44 2.17
N ILE A 69 8.96 0.40 2.10
CA ILE A 69 10.25 0.05 1.50
C ILE A 69 10.91 -1.15 2.22
N PRO A 70 11.25 -1.06 3.53
CA PRO A 70 11.87 -2.18 4.23
C PRO A 70 10.92 -3.39 4.36
N THR A 71 9.60 -3.17 4.37
CA THR A 71 8.62 -4.26 4.44
C THR A 71 8.62 -5.10 3.16
N VAL A 72 8.65 -4.45 1.99
CA VAL A 72 8.69 -5.14 0.69
C VAL A 72 10.00 -5.91 0.54
N HIS A 73 11.14 -5.31 0.88
CA HIS A 73 12.42 -6.02 0.84
C HIS A 73 12.41 -7.27 1.73
N LYS A 74 11.93 -7.15 2.97
CA LYS A 74 11.79 -8.29 3.89
C LYS A 74 10.87 -9.38 3.33
N LEU A 75 9.74 -9.00 2.71
CA LEU A 75 8.81 -9.95 2.13
C LEU A 75 9.46 -10.73 0.98
N LEU A 76 10.15 -10.03 0.08
CA LEU A 76 10.83 -10.64 -1.07
C LEU A 76 11.95 -11.60 -0.64
N GLU A 77 12.74 -11.21 0.37
CA GLU A 77 13.75 -12.09 0.97
C GLU A 77 13.13 -13.35 1.58
N GLN A 78 11.97 -13.23 2.24
CA GLN A 78 11.27 -14.37 2.86
C GLN A 78 10.62 -15.30 1.84
N THR A 79 10.07 -14.76 0.75
CA THR A 79 9.41 -15.56 -0.30
C THR A 79 10.39 -16.04 -1.37
N GLY A 80 11.63 -15.54 -1.37
CA GLY A 80 12.62 -15.82 -2.41
C GLY A 80 12.27 -15.22 -3.77
N MET A 81 11.34 -14.27 -3.81
CA MET A 81 10.87 -13.63 -5.04
C MET A 81 11.70 -12.38 -5.35
N SER A 82 11.78 -12.02 -6.63
CA SER A 82 12.33 -10.74 -7.06
C SER A 82 11.22 -9.70 -7.26
N MET A 83 11.60 -8.42 -7.33
CA MET A 83 10.66 -7.35 -7.70
C MET A 83 10.05 -7.57 -9.09
N GLU A 84 10.77 -8.23 -9.99
CA GLU A 84 10.35 -8.48 -11.39
C GLU A 84 9.26 -9.56 -11.46
N ASP A 85 9.16 -10.43 -10.46
CA ASP A 85 8.11 -11.44 -10.35
C ASP A 85 6.75 -10.83 -9.94
N SER A 86 6.74 -9.57 -9.51
CA SER A 86 5.53 -8.87 -9.06
C SER A 86 4.85 -8.12 -10.22
N THR A 87 3.75 -8.66 -10.75
CA THR A 87 2.97 -8.01 -11.82
C THR A 87 2.23 -6.75 -11.36
N CYS A 88 1.83 -6.68 -10.09
CA CYS A 88 1.10 -5.53 -9.55
C CYS A 88 1.51 -5.27 -8.10
N LEU A 89 2.02 -4.07 -7.82
CA LEU A 89 2.33 -3.59 -6.47
C LEU A 89 1.34 -2.49 -6.08
N SER A 90 0.50 -2.76 -5.09
CA SER A 90 -0.37 -1.74 -4.50
C SER A 90 0.24 -1.18 -3.21
N THR A 91 0.27 0.14 -3.08
CA THR A 91 0.67 0.82 -1.85
C THR A 91 -0.42 1.81 -1.45
N THR A 92 -0.77 1.84 -0.16
CA THR A 92 -1.81 2.76 0.31
C THR A 92 -1.30 4.19 0.28
N ARG A 93 -1.93 5.03 -0.54
CA ARG A 93 -1.60 6.45 -0.63
C ARG A 93 -2.25 7.22 0.53
N ARG A 94 -1.44 7.67 1.49
CA ARG A 94 -1.91 8.48 2.64
C ARG A 94 -1.74 9.99 2.42
N SER A 95 -0.56 10.41 1.95
CA SER A 95 -0.27 11.78 1.51
C SER A 95 0.99 11.77 0.64
N ARG A 96 1.10 12.67 -0.35
CA ARG A 96 2.28 12.75 -1.23
C ARG A 96 3.12 13.99 -0.90
N PRO A 97 4.30 13.86 -0.26
CA PRO A 97 5.29 14.93 -0.27
C PRO A 97 5.88 15.05 -1.70
N PRO A 98 6.24 16.26 -2.17
CA PRO A 98 6.60 16.49 -3.58
C PRO A 98 7.89 15.78 -4.05
N ARG A 99 8.64 15.12 -3.16
CA ARG A 99 9.88 14.38 -3.47
C ARG A 99 9.81 12.89 -3.14
N ALA A 100 8.64 12.26 -3.19
CA ALA A 100 8.54 10.79 -3.09
C ALA A 100 8.83 10.14 -4.46
N PRO A 101 9.86 9.28 -4.59
CA PRO A 101 10.33 8.73 -5.85
C PRO A 101 9.54 7.47 -6.26
N PHE A 102 8.21 7.50 -6.18
CA PHE A 102 7.39 6.41 -6.71
C PHE A 102 6.87 6.80 -8.09
N ARG A 103 7.66 6.46 -9.12
CA ARG A 103 7.18 6.32 -10.50
C ARG A 103 6.81 4.86 -10.70
N CYS A 104 5.52 4.54 -10.74
CA CYS A 104 5.08 3.37 -11.48
C CYS A 104 5.19 3.72 -12.98
N HIS A 105 5.91 2.89 -13.73
CA HIS A 105 5.74 2.79 -15.19
C HIS A 105 4.67 1.75 -15.47
#